data_AF-A0A3S4W1D0-F1
#
_entry.id   AF-A0A3S4W1D0-F1
#
_cell.length_a   1.000
_cell.length_b   1.000
_cell.length_c   1.000
_cell.angle_alpha   90.00
_cell.angle_beta   90.00
_cell.angle_gamma   90.00
#
_symmetry.space_group_name_H-M   'P 1'
#
loop_
_entity.id
_entity.type
_entity.pdbx_description
1 polymer ?
#
loop_
_entity_poly.entity_id
_entity_poly.type
_entity_poly.pdbx_seq_one_letter_code
_entity_poly.pdbx_strand_id
1 'polypeptide(L)' 'MLKESLIANNSIKLNQTASDWKAAIKIGTDLLEASGAIEPRYYDTIISNIEKWGLTLFLHQVLPCLMPVRRKG' A
#
# COMPACT_ATOMS: atom_id res chain seq x y z
N MET A 1 -9.19 19.58 7.55
CA MET A 1 -9.29 18.25 8.22
C MET A 1 -8.73 17.17 7.30
N LEU A 2 -8.46 15.98 7.86
CA LEU A 2 -7.92 14.83 7.14
C LEU A 2 -8.76 14.46 5.91
N LYS A 3 -10.09 14.42 6.04
CA LYS A 3 -11.01 14.11 4.94
C LYS A 3 -10.82 15.03 3.73
N GLU A 4 -10.80 16.35 3.93
CA GLU A 4 -10.61 17.29 2.81
C GLU A 4 -9.23 17.15 2.17
N SER A 5 -8.18 16.89 2.96
CA SER A 5 -6.83 16.65 2.42
C SER A 5 -6.78 15.39 1.54
N LEU A 6 -7.47 14.32 1.97
CA LEU A 6 -7.52 13.07 1.20
C LEU A 6 -8.28 13.22 -0.12
N ILE A 7 -9.35 14.01 -0.10
CA ILE A 7 -10.13 14.33 -1.31
C ILE A 7 -9.32 15.24 -2.24
N ALA A 8 -8.73 16.32 -1.72
CA ALA A 8 -8.00 17.30 -2.53
C ALA A 8 -6.76 16.71 -3.23
N ASN A 9 -6.14 15.70 -2.62
CA ASN A 9 -4.95 15.04 -3.17
C ASN A 9 -5.28 13.76 -3.97
N ASN A 10 -6.55 13.46 -4.22
CA ASN A 10 -7.01 12.24 -4.89
C ASN A 10 -6.34 10.98 -4.32
N SER A 11 -6.14 10.92 -3.00
CA SER A 11 -5.34 9.87 -2.35
C SER A 11 -6.18 8.73 -1.78
N ILE A 12 -7.49 8.69 -2.10
CA ILE A 12 -8.41 7.61 -1.70
C ILE A 12 -9.34 7.19 -2.86
N LYS A 13 -9.55 5.88 -3.01
CA LYS A 13 -10.65 5.29 -3.80
C LYS A 13 -11.56 4.45 -2.88
N LEU A 14 -12.86 4.74 -2.89
CA LEU A 14 -13.87 4.01 -2.11
C LEU A 14 -14.68 3.07 -3.00
N ASN A 15 -15.33 2.06 -2.39
CA ASN A 15 -16.22 1.11 -3.08
C ASN A 15 -15.59 0.43 -4.31
N GLN A 16 -14.30 0.09 -4.22
CA GLN A 16 -13.62 -0.64 -5.28
C GLN A 16 -13.83 -2.14 -5.13
N THR A 17 -13.94 -2.84 -6.25
CA THR A 17 -13.99 -4.30 -6.30
C THR A 17 -12.71 -4.81 -6.97
N ALA A 18 -12.12 -5.85 -6.40
CA ALA A 18 -10.98 -6.53 -6.95
C ALA A 18 -11.32 -8.02 -7.13
N SER A 19 -10.94 -8.60 -8.25
CA SER A 19 -11.13 -10.03 -8.55
C SER A 19 -10.23 -10.92 -7.71
N ASP A 20 -9.05 -10.41 -7.33
CA ASP A 20 -8.05 -11.09 -6.54
C ASP A 20 -7.18 -10.09 -5.77
N TRP A 21 -6.23 -10.62 -4.99
CA TRP A 21 -5.33 -9.81 -4.17
C TRP A 21 -4.36 -8.96 -5.00
N LYS A 22 -3.96 -9.39 -6.21
CA LYS A 22 -3.07 -8.61 -7.08
C LYS A 22 -3.80 -7.40 -7.64
N ALA A 23 -5.04 -7.59 -8.09
CA ALA A 23 -5.92 -6.53 -8.54
C ALA A 23 -6.16 -5.49 -7.42
N ALA A 24 -6.35 -5.93 -6.18
CA ALA A 24 -6.49 -5.03 -5.03
C ALA A 24 -5.22 -4.18 -4.81
N ILE A 25 -4.04 -4.80 -4.88
CA ILE A 25 -2.75 -4.09 -4.78
C ILE A 25 -2.59 -3.11 -5.95
N LYS A 26 -2.93 -3.50 -7.19
CA LYS A 26 -2.85 -2.64 -8.36
C LYS A 26 -3.72 -1.39 -8.22
N ILE A 27 -4.94 -1.53 -7.73
CA ILE A 27 -5.84 -0.38 -7.47
C ILE A 27 -5.19 0.63 -6.52
N GLY A 28 -4.54 0.13 -5.46
CA GLY A 28 -3.82 0.96 -4.49
C GLY A 28 -2.55 1.59 -5.06
N THR A 29 -1.71 0.83 -5.76
CA THR A 29 -0.47 1.36 -6.35
C THR A 29 -0.76 2.36 -7.46
N ASP A 30 -1.80 2.16 -8.26
CA ASP A 30 -2.16 3.09 -9.35
C ASP A 30 -2.58 4.45 -8.82
N LEU A 31 -3.25 4.45 -7.65
CA LEU A 31 -3.62 5.67 -6.95
C LEU A 31 -2.38 6.43 -6.46
N LEU A 32 -1.40 5.70 -5.92
CA LEU A 32 -0.16 6.27 -5.40
C LEU A 32 0.80 6.71 -6.51
N GLU A 33 0.83 6.00 -7.63
CA GLU A 33 1.61 6.37 -8.81
C GLU A 33 1.03 7.64 -9.44
N ALA A 34 -0.30 7.70 -9.59
CA ALA A 34 -0.98 8.89 -10.12
C ALA A 34 -0.79 10.15 -9.26
N SER A 35 -0.56 10.00 -7.94
CA SER A 35 -0.23 11.12 -7.05
C SER A 35 1.26 11.47 -7.04
N GLY A 36 2.11 10.69 -7.73
CA GLY A 36 3.57 10.86 -7.75
C GLY A 36 4.28 10.37 -6.48
N ALA A 37 3.58 9.62 -5.62
CA ALA A 37 4.13 9.15 -4.35
C ALA A 37 5.06 7.93 -4.49
N ILE A 38 4.94 7.16 -5.58
CA ILE A 38 5.74 5.96 -5.86
C ILE A 38 6.18 5.92 -7.33
N GLU A 39 7.24 5.16 -7.61
CA GLU A 39 7.69 4.89 -8.98
C GLU A 39 6.85 3.79 -9.66
N PRO A 40 6.75 3.75 -11.01
CA PRO A 40 5.97 2.74 -11.74
C PRO A 40 6.33 1.29 -11.39
N ARG A 41 7.61 1.02 -11.05
CA ARG A 41 8.11 -0.32 -10.71
C ARG A 41 7.61 -0.87 -9.37
N TYR A 42 6.94 -0.06 -8.57
CA TYR A 42 6.60 -0.39 -7.19
C TYR A 42 5.58 -1.54 -7.10
N TYR A 43 4.60 -1.58 -8.00
CA TYR A 43 3.64 -2.69 -8.09
C TYR A 43 4.36 -4.02 -8.33
N ASP A 44 5.22 -4.10 -9.34
CA ASP A 44 5.94 -5.34 -9.68
C ASP A 44 6.88 -5.78 -8.54
N THR A 45 7.47 -4.81 -7.84
CA THR A 45 8.29 -5.06 -6.66
C THR A 45 7.45 -5.65 -5.52
N ILE A 46 6.21 -5.18 -5.33
CA ILE A 46 5.28 -5.76 -4.35
C ILE A 46 4.92 -7.20 -4.71
N ILE A 47 4.48 -7.44 -5.94
CA ILE A 47 4.03 -8.77 -6.37
C ILE A 47 5.18 -9.78 -6.25
N SER A 48 6.36 -9.46 -6.80
CA SER A 48 7.52 -10.36 -6.78
C SER A 48 7.97 -10.72 -5.37
N ASN A 49 7.96 -9.77 -4.43
CA ASN A 49 8.35 -10.03 -3.06
C ASN A 49 7.27 -10.83 -2.29
N ILE A 50 5.98 -10.63 -2.54
CA ILE A 50 4.89 -11.44 -1.93
C ILE A 50 4.98 -12.88 -2.43
N GLU A 51 5.18 -13.08 -3.73
CA GLU A 51 5.31 -14.41 -4.32
C GLU A 51 6.56 -15.15 -3.80
N LYS A 52 7.65 -14.42 -3.56
CA LYS A 52 8.91 -14.97 -3.07
C LYS A 52 8.91 -15.29 -1.56
N TRP A 53 8.28 -14.45 -0.74
CA TRP A 53 8.43 -14.50 0.72
C TRP A 53 7.12 -14.65 1.50
N GLY A 54 5.96 -14.58 0.83
CA GLY A 54 4.66 -14.52 1.47
C GLY A 54 4.31 -13.13 2.02
N LEU A 55 3.01 -12.92 2.27
CA LEU A 55 2.44 -11.63 2.70
C LEU A 55 3.03 -11.11 4.04
N THR A 56 3.54 -12.02 4.86
CA THR A 56 4.03 -11.77 6.23
C THR A 56 5.27 -10.87 6.29
N LEU A 57 6.11 -10.85 5.25
CA LEU A 57 7.33 -10.03 5.23
C LEU A 57 7.08 -8.58 4.76
N PHE A 58 6.04 -8.34 3.95
CA PHE A 58 5.71 -7.00 3.47
C PHE A 58 5.30 -6.04 4.57
N LEU A 59 4.47 -6.52 5.49
CA LEU A 59 4.05 -5.74 6.64
C LEU A 59 5.22 -5.38 7.57
N HIS A 60 6.27 -6.21 7.63
CA HIS A 60 7.43 -5.90 8.46
C HIS A 60 8.33 -4.81 7.87
N GLN A 61 8.52 -4.81 6.54
CA GLN A 61 9.41 -3.87 5.86
C GLN A 61 8.74 -2.52 5.53
N VAL A 62 7.44 -2.50 5.22
CA VAL A 62 6.72 -1.29 4.79
C VAL A 62 6.04 -0.56 5.96
N LEU A 63 5.96 -1.19 7.14
CA LEU A 63 5.23 -0.65 8.29
C LEU A 63 6.10 -0.27 9.53
N PRO A 64 7.23 0.47 9.40
CA PRO A 64 7.87 1.07 10.60
C PRO A 64 6.95 2.06 11.34
N CYS A 65 5.95 2.63 10.66
CA CYS A 65 5.10 3.70 11.21
C CYS A 65 3.88 3.25 12.04
N LEU A 66 3.52 1.95 12.09
CA LEU A 66 2.29 1.50 12.77
C LEU A 66 2.49 0.40 13.83
N MET A 67 3.72 0.02 14.19
CA MET A 67 3.93 -0.81 15.37
C MET A 67 4.24 0.05 16.60
N PRO A 68 3.42 0.02 17.67
CA PRO A 68 3.90 0.49 18.96
C PRO A 68 5.02 -0.45 19.38
N VAL A 69 6.20 0.13 19.64
CA VAL A 69 7.36 -0.55 20.20
C VAL A 69 6.89 -1.46 21.34
N ARG A 70 6.97 -2.79 21.15
CA ARG A 70 6.92 -3.71 22.30
C ARG A 70 8.13 -3.33 23.16
N ARG A 71 7.89 -2.60 24.27
CA ARG A 71 8.87 -2.48 25.34
C ARG A 71 9.20 -3.90 25.78
N LYS A 72 10.43 -4.35 25.48
CA LYS A 72 11.01 -5.51 26.15
C LYS A 72 11.18 -5.10 27.62
N GLY A 73 10.53 -5.86 28.50
CA GLY A 73 10.93 -5.93 29.90
C GLY A 73 12.25 -6.66 30.05
#